data_AF-A0A0E9ZQK7-F1
#
_entry.id   AF-A0A0E9ZQK7-F1
#
_cell.length_a   1.000
_cell.length_b   1.000
_cell.length_c   1.000
_cell.angle_alpha   90.00
_cell.angle_beta   90.00
_cell.angle_gamma   90.00
#
_symmetry.space_group_name_H-M   'P 1'
#
loop_
_entity.id
_entity.type
_entity.pdbx_description
1 polymer ?
#
loop_
_entity_poly.entity_id
_entity_poly.type
_entity_poly.pdbx_seq_one_letter_code
_entity_poly.pdbx_strand_id
1 'polypeptide(L)'
;MIDQATGMKPGERYCVENLERAHQFPGFFQDGKYYLGPELLTAVGWLEGNRFIYDSLDAEGEPVFPDRVAGTISNLTLRLVDGTSLQLSPVEVTETFTAPENHPVTPADEPPPLTRSPIRGPLRGKVVVITGASSGIGRAAAHAFACKGARLVLAARDEQALFETLDECTDCGTDAVTVTTDMTQSDQVQALAARAAEFGQGRIDIWVNNAGVGAVGSFEETPLEAHEQVIQTDLVGYLRGAHVALPYFKKQGSGTLINTLSLGSWVAQPYAAAYSASKFGLRGLTEALRGELTEFPNIHVCDIYPAVMDTPGFRDGGNYTGHALKPPGPIYDPELVAKAMVACAISPRASTTVGASARLAHLASYLVPGLPGLSGWLTRWGLDRSPGAQQSSGNLFEPPSGRRSIEGGWRTPKDRTPMLLSAAVIGLLAGFVITHAQRRRR
;
A
#
# COMPACT_ATOMS: atom_id res chain seq x y z
N MET A 1 -41.75 0.94 -11.64
CA MET A 1 -41.77 1.14 -13.10
C MET A 1 -40.58 2.03 -13.45
N ILE A 2 -39.86 1.71 -14.52
CA ILE A 2 -38.76 2.55 -15.02
C ILE A 2 -39.32 3.94 -15.38
N ASP A 3 -38.68 5.00 -14.91
CA ASP A 3 -39.06 6.38 -15.23
C ASP A 3 -38.79 6.68 -16.72
N GLN A 4 -39.76 7.28 -17.41
CA GLN A 4 -39.64 7.62 -18.83
C GLN A 4 -38.44 8.54 -19.11
N ALA A 5 -38.03 9.36 -18.14
CA ALA A 5 -36.88 10.24 -18.27
C ALA A 5 -35.58 9.47 -18.51
N THR A 6 -35.46 8.22 -18.05
CA THR A 6 -34.25 7.41 -18.21
C THR A 6 -33.98 7.02 -19.67
N GLY A 7 -35.02 6.95 -20.51
CA GLY A 7 -34.93 6.42 -21.87
C GLY A 7 -34.81 4.90 -21.98
N MET A 8 -34.81 4.18 -20.84
CA MET A 8 -34.77 2.71 -20.81
C MET A 8 -36.16 2.12 -21.03
N LYS A 9 -36.23 0.95 -21.66
CA LYS A 9 -37.45 0.18 -21.89
C LYS A 9 -37.50 -1.06 -20.99
N PRO A 10 -38.69 -1.44 -20.50
CA PRO A 10 -38.87 -2.70 -19.76
C PRO A 10 -38.40 -3.91 -20.58
N GLY A 11 -37.73 -4.86 -19.92
CA GLY A 11 -37.21 -6.09 -20.55
C GLY A 11 -35.92 -5.94 -21.35
N GLU A 12 -35.44 -4.72 -21.60
CA GLU A 12 -34.15 -4.49 -22.28
C GLU A 12 -33.00 -4.34 -21.27
N ARG A 13 -31.79 -4.75 -21.70
CA ARG A 13 -30.56 -4.58 -20.93
C ARG A 13 -29.79 -3.36 -21.43
N TYR A 14 -29.19 -2.60 -20.52
CA TYR A 14 -28.38 -1.44 -20.86
C TYR A 14 -27.02 -1.50 -20.15
N CYS A 15 -25.92 -1.39 -20.89
CA CYS A 15 -24.57 -1.32 -20.34
C CYS A 15 -24.01 0.09 -20.46
N VAL A 16 -23.03 0.42 -19.60
CA VAL A 16 -22.29 1.67 -19.72
C VAL A 16 -21.25 1.57 -20.84
N GLU A 17 -21.34 2.41 -21.86
CA GLU A 17 -20.33 2.51 -22.91
C GLU A 17 -19.07 3.21 -22.39
N ASN A 18 -17.91 2.68 -22.80
CA ASN A 18 -16.54 3.18 -22.58
C ASN A 18 -15.79 2.59 -21.36
N LEU A 19 -15.09 1.49 -21.62
CA LEU A 19 -14.28 0.74 -20.64
C LEU A 19 -13.12 1.53 -20.02
N GLU A 20 -12.62 2.62 -20.63
CA GLU A 20 -11.55 3.42 -20.02
C GLU A 20 -12.04 4.43 -18.96
N ARG A 21 -13.36 4.73 -18.94
CA ARG A 21 -13.97 5.70 -18.00
C ARG A 21 -15.03 5.06 -17.07
N ALA A 22 -15.48 3.85 -17.36
CA ALA A 22 -16.60 3.20 -16.68
C ALA A 22 -16.21 2.06 -15.71
N HIS A 23 -14.94 1.94 -15.29
CA HIS A 23 -14.48 0.85 -14.40
C HIS A 23 -15.27 0.74 -13.07
N GLN A 24 -15.93 1.81 -12.63
CA GLN A 24 -16.78 1.80 -11.43
C GLN A 24 -18.10 1.06 -11.61
N PHE A 25 -18.53 0.82 -12.85
CA PHE A 25 -19.83 0.24 -13.21
C PHE A 25 -19.64 -0.84 -14.30
N PRO A 26 -19.10 -2.02 -13.96
CA PRO A 26 -18.79 -3.08 -14.94
C PRO A 26 -20.00 -3.94 -15.36
N GLY A 27 -21.21 -3.49 -15.01
CA GLY A 27 -22.44 -4.27 -15.02
C GLY A 27 -23.47 -3.77 -16.02
N PHE A 28 -24.72 -4.20 -15.84
CA PHE A 28 -25.82 -3.80 -16.71
C PHE A 28 -27.09 -3.45 -15.91
N PHE A 29 -27.89 -2.55 -16.47
CA PHE A 29 -29.25 -2.27 -16.02
C PHE A 29 -30.24 -3.22 -16.67
N GLN A 30 -31.17 -3.76 -15.89
CA GLN A 30 -32.35 -4.48 -16.39
C GLN A 30 -33.52 -4.21 -15.45
N ASP A 31 -34.67 -3.82 -16.00
CA ASP A 31 -35.91 -3.58 -15.24
C ASP A 31 -35.76 -2.63 -14.02
N GLY A 32 -34.88 -1.64 -14.14
CA GLY A 32 -34.59 -0.67 -13.09
C GLY A 32 -33.67 -1.17 -11.98
N LYS A 33 -33.05 -2.34 -12.15
CA LYS A 33 -32.01 -2.89 -11.26
C LYS A 33 -30.67 -2.94 -11.99
N TYR A 34 -29.58 -2.92 -11.23
CA TYR A 34 -28.21 -2.93 -11.74
C TYR A 34 -27.45 -4.17 -11.23
N TYR A 35 -26.83 -4.92 -12.14
CA TYR A 35 -26.25 -6.24 -11.89
C TYR A 35 -24.76 -6.29 -12.25
N LEU A 36 -23.92 -6.95 -11.45
CA LEU A 36 -22.49 -7.14 -11.71
C LEU A 36 -22.26 -8.39 -12.58
N GLY A 37 -22.49 -8.26 -13.89
CA GLY A 37 -22.24 -9.31 -14.88
C GLY A 37 -23.35 -10.37 -14.99
N PRO A 38 -23.34 -11.22 -16.04
CA PRO A 38 -24.48 -12.10 -16.37
C PRO A 38 -24.67 -13.26 -15.38
N GLU A 39 -23.61 -13.67 -14.68
CA GLU A 39 -23.56 -14.89 -13.88
C GLU A 39 -23.94 -14.63 -12.41
N LEU A 40 -23.75 -13.41 -11.93
CA LEU A 40 -24.14 -12.96 -10.61
C LEU A 40 -25.48 -12.23 -10.74
N LEU A 41 -26.58 -12.98 -10.67
CA LEU A 41 -27.96 -12.44 -10.69
C LEU A 41 -28.31 -11.59 -9.46
N THR A 42 -27.31 -11.06 -8.76
CA THR A 42 -27.44 -10.24 -7.57
C THR A 42 -27.43 -8.77 -7.97
N ALA A 43 -28.54 -8.07 -7.70
CA ALA A 43 -28.65 -6.64 -7.98
C ALA A 43 -27.92 -5.83 -6.90
N VAL A 44 -26.94 -5.02 -7.29
CA VAL A 44 -26.14 -4.16 -6.38
C VAL A 44 -26.54 -2.69 -6.50
N GLY A 45 -27.64 -2.41 -7.21
CA GLY A 45 -28.18 -1.07 -7.35
C GLY A 45 -29.57 -1.09 -7.99
N TRP A 46 -30.28 0.02 -7.86
CA TRP A 46 -31.62 0.18 -8.43
C TRP A 46 -31.93 1.64 -8.76
N LEU A 47 -32.98 1.83 -9.57
CA LEU A 47 -33.49 3.13 -9.95
C LEU A 47 -34.70 3.51 -9.09
N GLU A 48 -34.62 4.68 -8.48
CA GLU A 48 -35.76 5.37 -7.88
C GLU A 48 -36.12 6.59 -8.72
N GLY A 49 -37.13 6.44 -9.58
CA GLY A 49 -37.39 7.39 -10.64
C GLY A 49 -36.22 7.40 -11.63
N ASN A 50 -35.55 8.55 -11.75
CA ASN A 50 -34.33 8.70 -12.54
C ASN A 50 -33.04 8.65 -11.71
N ARG A 51 -33.13 8.47 -10.38
CA ARG A 51 -31.96 8.41 -9.49
C ARG A 51 -31.40 6.99 -9.48
N PHE A 52 -30.11 6.87 -9.72
CA PHE A 52 -29.39 5.60 -9.60
C PHE A 52 -28.79 5.47 -8.20
N ILE A 53 -29.32 4.53 -7.44
CA ILE A 53 -28.80 4.13 -6.13
C ILE A 53 -27.91 2.92 -6.34
N TYR A 54 -26.68 2.99 -5.85
CA TYR A 54 -25.67 1.94 -6.00
C TYR A 54 -25.02 1.69 -4.65
N ASP A 55 -25.03 0.44 -4.23
CA ASP A 55 -24.59 0.04 -2.90
C ASP A 55 -23.81 -1.28 -2.96
N SER A 56 -22.91 -1.47 -1.98
CA SER A 56 -22.33 -2.78 -1.73
C SER A 56 -23.35 -3.62 -0.96
N LEU A 57 -23.42 -4.91 -1.25
CA LEU A 57 -24.20 -5.83 -0.43
C LEU A 57 -23.29 -6.50 0.61
N ASP A 58 -23.80 -6.71 1.82
CA ASP A 58 -23.13 -7.54 2.81
C ASP A 58 -23.21 -9.04 2.46
N ALA A 59 -22.71 -9.89 3.35
CA ALA A 59 -22.67 -11.35 3.13
C ALA A 59 -24.08 -11.98 3.06
N GLU A 60 -25.10 -11.26 3.55
CA GLU A 60 -26.50 -11.66 3.59
C GLU A 60 -27.29 -11.10 2.38
N GLY A 61 -26.67 -10.24 1.57
CA GLY A 61 -27.27 -9.63 0.39
C GLY A 61 -28.03 -8.32 0.68
N GLU A 62 -27.83 -7.72 1.84
CA GLU A 62 -28.46 -6.46 2.25
C GLU A 62 -27.57 -5.25 1.92
N PRO A 63 -28.14 -4.09 1.56
CA PRO A 63 -27.37 -2.88 1.22
C PRO A 63 -26.59 -2.33 2.44
N VAL A 64 -25.29 -2.08 2.29
CA VAL A 64 -24.38 -1.62 3.36
C VAL A 64 -24.51 -0.10 3.62
N PHE A 65 -24.87 0.68 2.61
CA PHE A 65 -25.07 2.13 2.66
C PHE A 65 -26.40 2.51 1.98
N PRO A 66 -27.55 2.15 2.58
CA PRO A 66 -28.85 2.48 2.02
C PRO A 66 -28.92 4.01 1.81
N ASP A 67 -29.39 4.43 0.62
CA ASP A 67 -29.53 5.82 0.15
C ASP A 67 -28.33 6.45 -0.59
N ARG A 68 -27.24 5.72 -0.87
CA ARG A 68 -26.14 6.26 -1.67
C ARG A 68 -26.53 6.45 -3.14
N VAL A 69 -26.78 7.70 -3.53
CA VAL A 69 -27.01 8.07 -4.94
C VAL A 69 -25.68 8.09 -5.68
N ALA A 70 -25.51 7.19 -6.65
CA ALA A 70 -24.38 7.21 -7.58
C ALA A 70 -24.54 8.29 -8.66
N GLY A 71 -25.77 8.57 -9.07
CA GLY A 71 -26.05 9.57 -10.10
C GLY A 71 -27.51 9.64 -10.50
N THR A 72 -27.76 10.26 -11.65
CA THR A 72 -29.08 10.34 -12.30
C THR A 72 -28.97 9.88 -13.74
N ILE A 73 -30.01 9.19 -14.23
CA ILE A 73 -30.07 8.70 -15.61
C ILE A 73 -31.12 9.50 -16.36
N SER A 74 -30.72 10.14 -17.46
CA SER A 74 -31.64 10.81 -18.37
C SER A 74 -31.27 10.54 -19.82
N ASN A 75 -32.23 10.15 -20.66
CA ASN A 75 -32.03 9.88 -22.09
C ASN A 75 -30.84 8.95 -22.38
N LEU A 76 -30.78 7.82 -21.68
CA LEU A 76 -29.68 6.85 -21.75
C LEU A 76 -28.29 7.42 -21.39
N THR A 77 -28.24 8.52 -20.64
CA THR A 77 -26.99 9.07 -20.10
C THR A 77 -27.03 9.02 -18.57
N LEU A 78 -26.07 8.33 -17.96
CA LEU A 78 -25.82 8.34 -16.52
C LEU A 78 -24.89 9.50 -16.17
N ARG A 79 -25.41 10.48 -15.42
CA ARG A 79 -24.63 11.58 -14.84
C ARG A 79 -24.34 11.26 -13.37
N LEU A 80 -23.08 11.01 -13.05
CA LEU A 80 -22.60 10.74 -11.70
C LEU A 80 -22.59 12.01 -10.84
N VAL A 81 -22.59 11.82 -9.52
CA VAL A 81 -22.53 12.92 -8.53
C VAL A 81 -21.28 13.81 -8.66
N ASP A 82 -20.19 13.28 -9.22
CA ASP A 82 -18.95 14.01 -9.48
C ASP A 82 -18.98 14.82 -10.79
N GLY A 83 -20.10 14.78 -11.53
CA GLY A 83 -20.31 15.47 -12.79
C GLY A 83 -19.92 14.66 -14.04
N THR A 84 -19.34 13.46 -13.89
CA THR A 84 -19.02 12.57 -15.00
C THR A 84 -20.29 12.13 -15.72
N SER A 85 -20.25 12.12 -17.05
CA SER A 85 -21.37 11.67 -17.89
C SER A 85 -20.96 10.44 -18.68
N LEU A 86 -21.75 9.37 -18.55
CA LEU A 86 -21.52 8.05 -19.12
C LEU A 86 -22.72 7.67 -20.00
N GLN A 87 -22.47 7.15 -21.20
CA GLN A 87 -23.55 6.73 -22.10
C GLN A 87 -23.99 5.30 -21.83
N LEU A 88 -25.28 5.01 -22.02
CA LEU A 88 -25.87 3.70 -21.87
C LEU A 88 -26.31 3.18 -23.24
N SER A 89 -25.87 1.97 -23.59
CA SER A 89 -26.24 1.30 -24.84
C SER A 89 -27.11 0.09 -24.57
N PRO A 90 -28.19 -0.13 -25.34
CA PRO A 90 -28.96 -1.37 -25.26
C PRO A 90 -28.09 -2.56 -25.68
N VAL A 91 -28.28 -3.68 -25.01
CA VAL A 91 -27.62 -4.95 -25.32
C VAL A 91 -28.67 -5.91 -25.88
N GLU A 92 -28.45 -6.42 -27.10
CA GLU A 92 -29.30 -7.44 -27.68
C GLU A 92 -29.14 -8.76 -26.90
N VAL A 93 -30.25 -9.24 -26.33
CA VAL A 93 -30.31 -10.55 -25.67
C VAL A 93 -30.54 -11.59 -26.75
N THR A 94 -29.49 -12.31 -27.18
CA THR A 94 -29.68 -13.58 -27.90
C THR A 94 -30.28 -14.59 -26.92
N GLU A 95 -31.54 -14.94 -27.15
CA GLU A 95 -32.38 -15.72 -26.25
C GLU A 95 -31.99 -17.21 -26.10
N THR A 96 -32.31 -17.73 -24.91
CA THR A 96 -32.47 -19.14 -24.49
C THR A 96 -31.22 -19.99 -24.20
N PHE A 97 -30.79 -19.93 -22.93
CA PHE A 97 -30.18 -21.09 -22.27
C PHE A 97 -31.30 -21.88 -21.58
N THR A 98 -31.85 -22.89 -22.26
CA THR A 98 -32.60 -23.96 -21.59
C THR A 98 -31.59 -24.85 -20.88
N ALA A 99 -31.76 -25.06 -19.57
CA ALA A 99 -30.94 -26.00 -18.81
C ALA A 99 -30.99 -27.39 -19.47
N PRO A 100 -29.85 -28.05 -19.76
CA PRO A 100 -29.90 -29.41 -20.25
C PRO A 100 -30.36 -30.32 -19.11
N GLU A 101 -31.36 -31.16 -19.38
CA GLU A 101 -31.67 -32.31 -18.54
C GLU A 101 -30.42 -33.16 -18.33
N ASN A 102 -30.28 -33.73 -17.13
CA ASN A 102 -29.19 -34.60 -16.71
C ASN A 102 -28.93 -35.73 -17.73
N HIS A 103 -28.00 -35.49 -18.65
CA HIS A 103 -27.31 -36.54 -19.39
C HIS A 103 -25.90 -36.71 -18.83
N PRO A 104 -25.43 -37.95 -18.61
CA PRO A 104 -24.07 -38.18 -18.13
C PRO A 104 -23.07 -37.69 -19.19
N VAL A 105 -22.27 -36.70 -18.82
CA VAL A 105 -21.24 -36.10 -19.68
C VAL A 105 -20.11 -37.12 -19.88
N THR A 106 -19.86 -37.49 -21.14
CA THR A 106 -18.67 -38.26 -21.53
C THR A 106 -17.42 -37.37 -21.53
N PRO A 107 -16.20 -37.89 -21.23
CA PRO A 107 -14.98 -37.10 -20.98
C PRO A 107 -14.41 -36.28 -22.16
N ALA A 108 -15.13 -36.17 -23.27
CA ALA A 108 -14.64 -35.56 -24.51
C ALA A 108 -15.14 -34.13 -24.76
N ASP A 109 -16.12 -33.64 -23.98
CA ASP A 109 -16.80 -32.34 -24.19
C ASP A 109 -16.47 -31.28 -23.12
N GLU A 110 -15.39 -31.45 -22.33
CA GLU A 110 -14.90 -30.36 -21.50
C GLU A 110 -14.30 -29.25 -22.41
N PRO A 111 -14.79 -28.00 -22.36
CA PRO A 111 -14.06 -26.90 -22.97
C PRO A 111 -12.67 -26.85 -22.32
N PRO A 112 -11.59 -26.67 -23.10
CA PRO A 112 -10.26 -26.67 -22.54
C PRO A 112 -10.20 -25.61 -21.44
N PRO A 113 -9.66 -25.93 -20.24
CA PRO A 113 -9.54 -24.94 -19.19
C PRO A 113 -8.89 -23.69 -19.78
N LEU A 114 -9.43 -22.52 -19.47
CA LEU A 114 -8.79 -21.24 -19.76
C LEU A 114 -7.40 -21.29 -19.11
N THR A 115 -6.44 -21.77 -19.87
CA THR A 115 -5.05 -21.86 -19.46
C THR A 115 -4.53 -20.45 -19.53
N ARG A 116 -4.79 -19.68 -18.45
CA ARG A 116 -4.00 -18.50 -18.14
C ARG A 116 -2.55 -18.95 -18.29
N SER A 117 -1.86 -18.41 -19.29
CA SER A 117 -0.46 -18.76 -19.54
C SER A 117 0.27 -18.63 -18.21
N PRO A 118 0.93 -19.69 -17.71
CA PRO A 118 1.48 -19.67 -16.37
C PRO A 118 2.48 -18.53 -16.28
N ILE A 119 2.25 -17.58 -15.37
CA ILE A 119 3.18 -16.49 -15.13
C ILE A 119 4.54 -17.11 -14.80
N ARG A 120 5.49 -16.88 -15.70
CA ARG A 120 6.88 -17.31 -15.52
C ARG A 120 7.59 -16.24 -14.73
N GLY A 121 7.97 -16.55 -13.50
CA GLY A 121 8.75 -15.65 -12.67
C GLY A 121 9.50 -16.39 -11.57
N PRO A 122 10.58 -15.80 -11.04
CA PRO A 122 11.44 -16.43 -10.04
C PRO A 122 10.72 -16.68 -8.70
N LEU A 123 9.55 -16.06 -8.48
CA LEU A 123 8.74 -16.22 -7.27
C LEU A 123 7.43 -16.96 -7.54
N ARG A 124 7.33 -17.68 -8.68
CA ARG A 124 6.12 -18.40 -9.06
C ARG A 124 5.64 -19.32 -7.92
N GLY A 125 4.41 -19.10 -7.48
CA GLY A 125 3.75 -19.92 -6.45
C GLY A 125 4.21 -19.65 -5.01
N LYS A 126 5.18 -18.74 -4.80
CA LYS A 126 5.59 -18.30 -3.47
C LYS A 126 4.50 -17.46 -2.83
N VAL A 127 4.20 -17.73 -1.57
CA VAL A 127 3.18 -17.01 -0.80
C VAL A 127 3.83 -15.82 -0.10
N VAL A 128 3.41 -14.61 -0.46
CA VAL A 128 3.98 -13.35 0.04
C VAL A 128 2.90 -12.56 0.78
N VAL A 129 3.13 -12.32 2.08
CA VAL A 129 2.32 -11.42 2.88
C VAL A 129 2.93 -10.03 2.85
N ILE A 130 2.13 -8.99 2.56
CA ILE A 130 2.59 -7.60 2.52
C ILE A 130 1.69 -6.74 3.41
N THR A 131 2.25 -6.16 4.47
CA THR A 131 1.52 -5.23 5.35
C THR A 131 1.67 -3.79 4.84
N GLY A 132 0.64 -2.96 5.02
CA GLY A 132 0.58 -1.62 4.44
C GLY A 132 0.45 -1.62 2.91
N ALA A 133 -0.20 -2.64 2.32
CA ALA A 133 -0.28 -2.85 0.88
C ALA A 133 -1.23 -1.89 0.14
N SER A 134 -2.03 -1.08 0.85
CA SER A 134 -3.01 -0.17 0.23
C SER A 134 -2.41 1.08 -0.42
N SER A 135 -1.15 1.44 -0.12
CA SER A 135 -0.52 2.66 -0.68
C SER A 135 1.01 2.62 -0.64
N GLY A 136 1.62 3.60 -1.30
CA GLY A 136 3.05 3.86 -1.19
C GLY A 136 3.92 2.67 -1.60
N ILE A 137 4.97 2.43 -0.81
CA ILE A 137 5.92 1.34 -0.99
C ILE A 137 5.22 -0.04 -0.95
N GLY A 138 4.19 -0.21 -0.11
CA GLY A 138 3.50 -1.49 0.02
C GLY A 138 2.72 -1.86 -1.23
N ARG A 139 2.00 -0.91 -1.81
CA ARG A 139 1.28 -1.10 -3.10
C ARG A 139 2.27 -1.35 -4.25
N ALA A 140 3.37 -0.58 -4.31
CA ALA A 140 4.45 -0.84 -5.28
C ALA A 140 5.08 -2.23 -5.11
N ALA A 141 5.30 -2.66 -3.87
CA ALA A 141 5.80 -4.00 -3.57
C ALA A 141 4.81 -5.07 -4.05
N ALA A 142 3.51 -4.91 -3.79
CA ALA A 142 2.48 -5.82 -4.29
C ALA A 142 2.57 -5.99 -5.81
N HIS A 143 2.64 -4.88 -6.56
CA HIS A 143 2.76 -4.92 -8.02
C HIS A 143 4.05 -5.63 -8.45
N ALA A 144 5.18 -5.30 -7.82
CA ALA A 144 6.47 -5.88 -8.16
C ALA A 144 6.52 -7.39 -7.87
N PHE A 145 5.92 -7.85 -6.77
CA PHE A 145 5.81 -9.28 -6.44
C PHE A 145 4.83 -10.00 -7.38
N ALA A 146 3.69 -9.39 -7.71
CA ALA A 146 2.73 -9.91 -8.69
C ALA A 146 3.40 -10.15 -10.06
N CYS A 147 4.17 -9.17 -10.54
CA CYS A 147 4.96 -9.27 -11.77
C CYS A 147 6.02 -10.40 -11.77
N LYS A 148 6.32 -11.00 -10.60
CA LYS A 148 7.23 -12.16 -10.48
C LYS A 148 6.50 -13.48 -10.22
N GLY A 149 5.17 -13.50 -10.33
CA GLY A 149 4.32 -14.68 -10.18
C GLY A 149 4.09 -15.12 -8.74
N ALA A 150 4.37 -14.25 -7.77
CA ALA A 150 4.10 -14.51 -6.36
C ALA A 150 2.60 -14.45 -6.08
N ARG A 151 2.11 -15.37 -5.26
CA ARG A 151 0.73 -15.38 -4.75
C ARG A 151 0.66 -14.44 -3.54
N LEU A 152 -0.23 -13.46 -3.55
CA LEU A 152 -0.17 -12.35 -2.60
C LEU A 152 -1.26 -12.41 -1.52
N VAL A 153 -0.88 -12.01 -0.31
CA VAL A 153 -1.80 -11.71 0.78
C VAL A 153 -1.56 -10.25 1.17
N LEU A 154 -2.53 -9.40 0.85
CA LEU A 154 -2.43 -7.95 0.96
C LEU A 154 -3.14 -7.48 2.23
N ALA A 155 -2.41 -6.80 3.12
CA ALA A 155 -2.94 -6.39 4.42
C ALA A 155 -2.75 -4.89 4.67
N ALA A 156 -3.81 -4.23 5.12
CA ALA A 156 -3.86 -2.83 5.55
C ALA A 156 -5.22 -2.55 6.22
N ARG A 157 -5.38 -1.36 6.82
CA ARG A 157 -6.66 -0.93 7.42
C ARG A 157 -7.67 -0.42 6.38
N ASP A 158 -7.18 0.09 5.26
CA ASP A 158 -8.00 0.68 4.19
C ASP A 158 -8.48 -0.41 3.23
N GLU A 159 -9.67 -0.94 3.49
CA GLU A 159 -10.26 -2.05 2.74
C GLU A 159 -10.51 -1.69 1.27
N GLN A 160 -11.09 -0.52 1.00
CA GLN A 160 -11.38 -0.07 -0.37
C GLN A 160 -10.08 -0.01 -1.20
N ALA A 161 -9.04 0.59 -0.64
CA ALA A 161 -7.76 0.68 -1.33
C ALA A 161 -7.02 -0.65 -1.45
N LEU A 162 -7.25 -1.60 -0.54
CA LEU A 162 -6.75 -2.96 -0.69
C LEU A 162 -7.39 -3.67 -1.88
N PHE A 163 -8.70 -3.49 -2.08
CA PHE A 163 -9.38 -4.06 -3.25
C PHE A 163 -8.86 -3.45 -4.55
N GLU A 164 -8.59 -2.14 -4.59
CA GLU A 164 -7.93 -1.54 -5.76
C GLU A 164 -6.55 -2.18 -6.04
N THR A 165 -5.71 -2.35 -5.01
CA THR A 165 -4.41 -3.02 -5.17
C THR A 165 -4.58 -4.49 -5.59
N LEU A 166 -5.60 -5.16 -5.08
CA LEU A 166 -5.93 -6.54 -5.43
C LEU A 166 -6.21 -6.65 -6.92
N ASP A 167 -7.12 -5.83 -7.43
CA ASP A 167 -7.51 -5.81 -8.84
C ASP A 167 -6.27 -5.59 -9.72
N GLU A 168 -5.46 -4.57 -9.40
CA GLU A 168 -4.20 -4.27 -10.09
C GLU A 168 -3.20 -5.44 -10.12
N CYS A 169 -3.14 -6.22 -9.03
CA CYS A 169 -2.30 -7.42 -8.96
C CYS A 169 -2.90 -8.59 -9.76
N THR A 170 -4.22 -8.79 -9.71
CA THR A 170 -4.90 -9.87 -10.42
C THR A 170 -4.92 -9.66 -11.93
N ASP A 171 -4.92 -8.40 -12.40
CA ASP A 171 -4.73 -8.04 -13.81
C ASP A 171 -3.35 -8.44 -14.33
N CYS A 172 -2.35 -8.49 -13.44
CA CYS A 172 -1.03 -9.06 -13.76
C CYS A 172 -1.07 -10.60 -13.86
N GLY A 173 -2.21 -11.23 -13.58
CA GLY A 173 -2.52 -12.66 -13.71
C GLY A 173 -2.14 -13.53 -12.51
N THR A 174 -1.77 -12.92 -11.37
CA THR A 174 -1.42 -13.67 -10.15
C THR A 174 -2.62 -13.87 -9.24
N ASP A 175 -2.57 -14.89 -8.39
CA ASP A 175 -3.54 -15.07 -7.33
C ASP A 175 -3.22 -14.10 -6.18
N ALA A 176 -4.23 -13.42 -5.68
CA ALA A 176 -4.10 -12.55 -4.52
C ALA A 176 -5.38 -12.58 -3.67
N VAL A 177 -5.23 -12.32 -2.38
CA VAL A 177 -6.33 -12.13 -1.44
C VAL A 177 -6.03 -10.93 -0.53
N THR A 178 -7.07 -10.27 -0.06
CA THR A 178 -6.97 -9.16 0.89
C THR A 178 -7.36 -9.63 2.30
N VAL A 179 -6.75 -9.03 3.31
CA VAL A 179 -7.14 -9.20 4.72
C VAL A 179 -7.03 -7.83 5.38
N THR A 180 -8.17 -7.24 5.73
CA THR A 180 -8.18 -5.99 6.49
C THR A 180 -7.50 -6.22 7.84
N THR A 181 -6.44 -5.48 8.13
CA THR A 181 -5.59 -5.72 9.31
C THR A 181 -4.99 -4.42 9.81
N ASP A 182 -5.26 -4.14 11.08
CA ASP A 182 -4.53 -3.18 11.90
C ASP A 182 -3.37 -3.88 12.63
N MET A 183 -2.14 -3.47 12.31
CA MET A 183 -0.92 -4.03 12.91
C MET A 183 -0.75 -3.69 14.41
N THR A 184 -1.60 -2.82 14.96
CA THR A 184 -1.68 -2.57 16.40
C THR A 184 -2.46 -3.66 17.16
N GLN A 185 -3.27 -4.46 16.45
CA GLN A 185 -4.17 -5.47 17.03
C GLN A 185 -3.61 -6.88 16.87
N SER A 186 -3.19 -7.50 17.97
CA SER A 186 -2.54 -8.83 17.95
C SER A 186 -3.42 -9.92 17.32
N ASP A 187 -4.72 -9.93 17.63
CA ASP A 187 -5.65 -10.94 17.12
C ASP A 187 -5.82 -10.82 15.59
N GLN A 188 -5.82 -9.60 15.06
CA GLN A 188 -5.90 -9.37 13.61
C GLN A 188 -4.61 -9.81 12.90
N VAL A 189 -3.44 -9.56 13.48
CA VAL A 189 -2.16 -10.02 12.92
C VAL A 189 -2.05 -11.56 12.96
N GLN A 190 -2.60 -12.20 13.99
CA GLN A 190 -2.70 -13.65 14.05
C GLN A 190 -3.66 -14.21 12.99
N ALA A 191 -4.83 -13.59 12.82
CA ALA A 191 -5.78 -13.95 11.78
C ALA A 191 -5.19 -13.78 10.37
N LEU A 192 -4.41 -12.72 10.14
CA LEU A 192 -3.66 -12.50 8.89
C LEU A 192 -2.72 -13.67 8.59
N ALA A 193 -1.93 -14.11 9.57
CA ALA A 193 -1.03 -15.24 9.38
C ALA A 193 -1.77 -16.56 9.13
N ALA A 194 -2.88 -16.79 9.85
CA ALA A 194 -3.72 -17.96 9.64
C ALA A 194 -4.32 -17.99 8.22
N ARG A 195 -4.88 -16.86 7.77
CA ARG A 195 -5.46 -16.72 6.43
C ARG A 195 -4.39 -16.83 5.33
N ALA A 196 -3.20 -16.27 5.56
CA ALA A 196 -2.07 -16.40 4.65
C ALA A 196 -1.63 -17.86 4.51
N ALA A 197 -1.53 -18.58 5.62
CA ALA A 197 -1.18 -19.98 5.62
C ALA A 197 -2.26 -20.82 4.92
N GLU A 198 -3.55 -20.57 5.17
CA GLU A 198 -4.65 -21.25 4.47
C GLU A 198 -4.56 -21.05 2.95
N PHE A 199 -4.45 -19.80 2.50
CA PHE A 199 -4.26 -19.46 1.08
C PHE A 199 -3.01 -20.11 0.49
N GLY A 200 -1.96 -20.22 1.31
CA GLY A 200 -0.70 -20.85 0.99
C GLY A 200 -0.63 -22.36 1.16
N GLN A 201 -1.74 -23.04 1.45
CA GLN A 201 -1.78 -24.50 1.69
C GLN A 201 -0.85 -24.92 2.84
N GLY A 202 -0.90 -24.18 3.94
CA GLY A 202 -0.09 -24.37 5.15
C GLY A 202 1.26 -23.67 5.15
N ARG A 203 1.57 -22.84 4.14
CA ARG A 203 2.88 -22.19 3.97
C ARG A 203 2.79 -20.67 3.91
N ILE A 204 3.87 -20.03 4.37
CA ILE A 204 4.16 -18.62 4.14
C ILE A 204 5.63 -18.55 3.74
N ASP A 205 5.95 -18.11 2.53
CA ASP A 205 7.35 -18.07 2.07
C ASP A 205 8.03 -16.76 2.45
N ILE A 206 7.32 -15.64 2.31
CA ILE A 206 7.85 -14.29 2.51
C ILE A 206 6.84 -13.47 3.32
N TRP A 207 7.34 -12.77 4.34
CA TRP A 207 6.56 -11.81 5.11
C TRP A 207 7.21 -10.44 5.02
N VAL A 208 6.51 -9.47 4.46
CA VAL A 208 6.97 -8.08 4.32
C VAL A 208 6.27 -7.23 5.36
N ASN A 209 6.99 -6.89 6.42
CA ASN A 209 6.58 -5.82 7.33
C ASN A 209 6.89 -4.48 6.66
N ASN A 210 5.83 -3.77 6.25
CA ASN A 210 5.94 -2.48 5.59
C ASN A 210 4.95 -1.43 6.14
N ALA A 211 3.85 -1.84 6.78
CA ALA A 211 2.91 -0.91 7.41
C ALA A 211 3.65 0.13 8.27
N GLY A 212 3.22 1.39 8.20
CA GLY A 212 3.86 2.45 8.96
C GLY A 212 3.04 3.74 8.93
N VAL A 213 3.15 4.49 10.01
CA VAL A 213 2.57 5.82 10.18
C VAL A 213 3.63 6.78 10.73
N GLY A 214 3.37 8.08 10.63
CA GLY A 214 4.26 9.09 11.14
C GLY A 214 3.48 10.24 11.76
N ALA A 215 4.09 10.88 12.76
CA ALA A 215 3.61 12.12 13.35
C ALA A 215 4.77 13.11 13.38
N VAL A 216 4.54 14.35 12.95
CA VAL A 216 5.54 15.42 12.98
C VAL A 216 5.00 16.60 13.80
N GLY A 217 5.75 17.04 14.81
CA GLY A 217 5.38 18.15 15.70
C GLY A 217 6.40 18.35 16.82
N SER A 218 6.25 19.43 17.60
CA SER A 218 7.05 19.54 18.84
C SER A 218 6.68 18.38 19.77
N PHE A 219 7.66 17.87 20.52
CA PHE A 219 7.48 16.62 21.26
C PHE A 219 6.36 16.74 22.30
N GLU A 220 6.36 17.85 23.05
CA GLU A 220 5.41 18.19 24.11
C GLU A 220 4.07 18.74 23.59
N GLU A 221 4.03 19.26 22.36
CA GLU A 221 2.79 19.77 21.74
C GLU A 221 2.06 18.70 20.95
N THR A 222 2.76 17.65 20.52
CA THR A 222 2.16 16.47 19.89
C THR A 222 1.50 15.61 20.95
N PRO A 223 0.22 15.21 20.81
CA PRO A 223 -0.45 14.35 21.76
C PRO A 223 0.33 13.07 22.05
N LEU A 224 0.34 12.62 23.30
CA LEU A 224 1.07 11.41 23.70
C LEU A 224 0.56 10.18 22.93
N GLU A 225 -0.75 10.10 22.71
CA GLU A 225 -1.40 9.00 22.01
C GLU A 225 -0.93 8.90 20.55
N ALA A 226 -0.57 10.03 19.93
CA ALA A 226 0.00 10.04 18.58
C ALA A 226 1.42 9.43 18.56
N HIS A 227 2.25 9.74 19.57
CA HIS A 227 3.56 9.12 19.72
C HIS A 227 3.43 7.61 19.98
N GLU A 228 2.54 7.22 20.88
CA GLU A 228 2.28 5.81 21.20
C GLU A 228 1.79 5.04 19.98
N GLN A 229 0.87 5.61 19.20
CA GLN A 229 0.35 4.98 17.98
C GLN A 229 1.43 4.73 16.93
N VAL A 230 2.39 5.67 16.79
CA VAL A 230 3.57 5.47 15.94
C VAL A 230 4.41 4.30 16.44
N ILE A 231 4.67 4.19 17.75
CA ILE A 231 5.41 3.04 18.30
C ILE A 231 4.64 1.73 18.09
N GLN A 232 3.32 1.72 18.33
CA GLN A 232 2.49 0.53 18.18
C GLN A 232 2.49 0.00 16.76
N THR A 233 2.48 0.88 15.76
CA THR A 233 2.48 0.48 14.35
C THR A 233 3.89 0.16 13.85
N ASP A 234 4.84 1.08 14.03
CA ASP A 234 6.13 1.07 13.35
C ASP A 234 7.21 0.21 14.04
N LEU A 235 6.98 -0.19 15.30
CA LEU A 235 7.87 -1.10 16.03
C LEU A 235 7.13 -2.35 16.51
N VAL A 236 6.08 -2.17 17.31
CA VAL A 236 5.37 -3.33 17.90
C VAL A 236 4.63 -4.11 16.81
N GLY A 237 4.08 -3.46 15.79
CA GLY A 237 3.49 -4.12 14.62
C GLY A 237 4.47 -5.02 13.87
N TYR A 238 5.73 -4.61 13.73
CA TYR A 238 6.78 -5.41 13.10
C TYR A 238 7.15 -6.62 13.97
N LEU A 239 7.21 -6.41 15.29
CA LEU A 239 7.39 -7.48 16.26
C LEU A 239 6.26 -8.51 16.15
N ARG A 240 5.00 -8.07 16.12
CA ARG A 240 3.83 -8.96 15.94
C ARG A 240 3.93 -9.74 14.63
N GLY A 241 4.24 -9.05 13.52
CA GLY A 241 4.41 -9.68 12.21
C GLY A 241 5.50 -10.75 12.21
N ALA A 242 6.66 -10.45 12.81
CA ALA A 242 7.73 -11.44 12.97
C ALA A 242 7.29 -12.62 13.85
N HIS A 243 6.63 -12.33 14.98
CA HIS A 243 6.17 -13.33 15.93
C HIS A 243 5.21 -14.35 15.29
N VAL A 244 4.29 -13.90 14.42
CA VAL A 244 3.35 -14.80 13.75
C VAL A 244 3.95 -15.50 12.52
N ALA A 245 4.92 -14.90 11.83
CA ALA A 245 5.51 -15.48 10.62
C ALA A 245 6.57 -16.55 10.91
N LEU A 246 7.44 -16.32 11.91
CA LEU A 246 8.58 -17.19 12.20
C LEU A 246 8.20 -18.65 12.51
N PRO A 247 7.10 -18.97 13.22
CA PRO A 247 6.67 -20.35 13.42
C PRO A 247 6.44 -21.12 12.12
N TYR A 248 5.86 -20.47 11.09
CA TYR A 248 5.69 -21.09 9.77
C TYR A 248 7.04 -21.31 9.09
N PHE A 249 7.94 -20.32 9.14
CA PHE A 249 9.27 -20.44 8.55
C PHE A 249 10.07 -21.57 9.19
N LYS A 250 10.03 -21.68 10.52
CA LYS A 250 10.70 -22.76 11.28
C LYS A 250 10.11 -24.12 10.94
N LYS A 251 8.77 -24.24 10.89
CA LYS A 251 8.09 -25.49 10.54
C LYS A 251 8.42 -25.98 9.13
N GLN A 252 8.52 -25.06 8.16
CA GLN A 252 8.84 -25.40 6.76
C GLN A 252 10.36 -25.41 6.47
N GLY A 253 11.19 -25.05 7.44
CA GLY A 253 12.65 -25.01 7.32
C GLY A 253 13.20 -23.95 6.35
N SER A 254 12.39 -22.97 5.96
CA SER A 254 12.80 -21.86 5.07
C SER A 254 11.87 -20.67 5.18
N GLY A 255 12.33 -19.47 4.86
CA GLY A 255 11.46 -18.28 4.80
C GLY A 255 12.25 -16.98 4.75
N THR A 256 11.59 -15.88 4.39
CA THR A 256 12.23 -14.56 4.39
C THR A 256 11.33 -13.52 5.04
N LEU A 257 11.78 -12.96 6.16
CA LEU A 257 11.19 -11.80 6.81
C LEU A 257 11.87 -10.54 6.26
N ILE A 258 11.11 -9.65 5.62
CA ILE A 258 11.59 -8.37 5.12
C ILE A 258 11.00 -7.26 5.99
N ASN A 259 11.86 -6.53 6.69
CA ASN A 259 11.47 -5.35 7.46
C ASN A 259 11.83 -4.09 6.68
N THR A 260 10.82 -3.24 6.46
CA THR A 260 11.00 -1.90 5.89
C THR A 260 11.40 -0.91 6.98
N LEU A 261 12.69 -0.63 7.06
CA LEU A 261 13.27 0.34 8.00
C LEU A 261 13.26 1.72 7.33
N SER A 262 14.25 2.55 7.66
CA SER A 262 14.38 3.90 7.12
C SER A 262 15.81 4.38 7.31
N LEU A 263 16.25 5.37 6.54
CA LEU A 263 17.40 6.19 6.93
C LEU A 263 17.27 6.72 8.38
N GLY A 264 16.03 6.93 8.82
CA GLY A 264 15.69 7.29 10.20
C GLY A 264 16.14 6.28 11.27
N SER A 265 16.57 5.08 10.88
CA SER A 265 17.16 4.09 11.79
C SER A 265 18.58 4.45 12.24
N TRP A 266 19.24 5.37 11.53
CA TRP A 266 20.64 5.76 11.78
C TRP A 266 20.78 7.24 12.11
N VAL A 267 19.89 8.08 11.59
CA VAL A 267 19.84 9.51 11.85
C VAL A 267 18.48 9.85 12.43
N ALA A 268 18.44 10.30 13.68
CA ALA A 268 17.20 10.74 14.30
C ALA A 268 16.63 11.95 13.54
N GLN A 269 15.31 11.97 13.40
CA GLN A 269 14.56 13.04 12.77
C GLN A 269 13.94 13.92 13.87
N PRO A 270 14.44 15.15 14.06
CA PRO A 270 13.81 16.12 14.94
C PRO A 270 12.35 16.36 14.55
N TYR A 271 11.51 16.64 15.55
CA TYR A 271 10.05 16.75 15.45
C TYR A 271 9.32 15.45 15.09
N ALA A 272 10.02 14.32 14.95
CA ALA A 272 9.46 13.00 14.74
C ALA A 272 10.12 11.98 15.69
N ALA A 273 10.05 12.29 17.00
CA ALA A 273 10.77 11.54 18.04
C ALA A 273 10.32 10.07 18.13
N ALA A 274 9.01 9.80 18.18
CA ALA A 274 8.48 8.44 18.22
C ALA A 274 8.85 7.63 16.97
N TYR A 275 8.78 8.25 15.79
CA TYR A 275 9.23 7.62 14.55
C TYR A 275 10.73 7.29 14.59
N SER A 276 11.56 8.19 15.11
CA SER A 276 13.00 7.92 15.26
C SER A 276 13.22 6.74 16.22
N ALA A 277 12.55 6.76 17.38
CA ALA A 277 12.65 5.68 18.36
C ALA A 277 12.21 4.33 17.76
N SER A 278 11.11 4.29 16.99
CA SER A 278 10.64 3.06 16.34
C SER A 278 11.64 2.54 15.32
N LYS A 279 12.20 3.39 14.44
CA LYS A 279 13.14 2.95 13.39
C LYS A 279 14.50 2.54 13.94
N PHE A 280 14.98 3.16 15.02
CA PHE A 280 16.17 2.68 15.74
C PHE A 280 15.89 1.35 16.45
N GLY A 281 14.75 1.23 17.14
CA GLY A 281 14.33 -0.02 17.79
C GLY A 281 14.16 -1.18 16.82
N LEU A 282 13.62 -0.90 15.62
CA LEU A 282 13.38 -1.90 14.58
C LEU A 282 14.70 -2.49 14.03
N ARG A 283 15.77 -1.69 14.00
CA ARG A 283 17.12 -2.18 13.70
C ARG A 283 17.58 -3.18 14.76
N GLY A 284 17.45 -2.84 16.03
CA GLY A 284 17.80 -3.74 17.14
C GLY A 284 17.01 -5.04 17.11
N LEU A 285 15.69 -4.95 16.89
CA LEU A 285 14.82 -6.13 16.71
C LEU A 285 15.30 -7.01 15.55
N THR A 286 15.62 -6.41 14.41
CA THR A 286 16.04 -7.14 13.21
C THR A 286 17.39 -7.84 13.42
N GLU A 287 18.35 -7.16 14.05
CA GLU A 287 19.67 -7.73 14.37
C GLU A 287 19.56 -8.88 15.39
N ALA A 288 18.72 -8.73 16.42
CA ALA A 288 18.48 -9.77 17.43
C ALA A 288 17.86 -11.03 16.81
N LEU A 289 16.78 -10.89 16.02
CA LEU A 289 16.13 -12.02 15.34
C LEU A 289 17.09 -12.77 14.42
N ARG A 290 17.99 -12.06 13.72
CA ARG A 290 19.00 -12.70 12.88
C ARG A 290 19.98 -13.54 13.70
N GLY A 291 20.39 -13.08 14.88
CA GLY A 291 21.24 -13.83 15.79
C GLY A 291 20.57 -15.09 16.35
N GLU A 292 19.28 -14.99 16.69
CA GLU A 292 18.48 -16.12 17.18
C GLU A 292 18.26 -17.21 16.12
N LEU A 293 18.27 -16.86 14.83
CA LEU A 293 17.96 -17.78 13.74
C LEU A 293 19.20 -18.46 13.13
N THR A 294 20.35 -18.40 13.79
CA THR A 294 21.63 -18.98 13.30
C THR A 294 21.59 -20.48 13.06
N GLU A 295 20.72 -21.22 13.77
CA GLU A 295 20.50 -22.66 13.56
C GLU A 295 19.61 -22.97 12.33
N PHE A 296 18.97 -21.96 11.72
CA PHE A 296 18.06 -22.09 10.58
C PHE A 296 18.64 -21.44 9.31
N PRO A 297 19.53 -22.11 8.57
CA PRO A 297 20.33 -21.50 7.49
C PRO A 297 19.50 -20.96 6.30
N ASN A 298 18.26 -21.41 6.13
CA ASN A 298 17.37 -21.00 5.04
C ASN A 298 16.25 -20.04 5.51
N ILE A 299 16.32 -19.55 6.75
CA ILE A 299 15.42 -18.51 7.26
C ILE A 299 16.21 -17.21 7.33
N HIS A 300 15.74 -16.21 6.59
CA HIS A 300 16.45 -14.95 6.43
C HIS A 300 15.64 -13.81 7.05
N VAL A 301 16.32 -12.95 7.81
CA VAL A 301 15.77 -11.68 8.28
C VAL A 301 16.53 -10.55 7.59
N CYS A 302 15.80 -9.78 6.81
CA CYS A 302 16.32 -8.80 5.89
C CYS A 302 15.78 -7.41 6.22
N ASP A 303 16.64 -6.41 6.21
CA ASP A 303 16.28 -5.01 6.38
C ASP A 303 16.47 -4.23 5.07
N ILE A 304 15.45 -3.45 4.72
CA ILE A 304 15.51 -2.47 3.64
C ILE A 304 15.54 -1.08 4.27
N TYR A 305 16.50 -0.25 3.88
CA TYR A 305 16.60 1.14 4.32
C TYR A 305 16.29 2.09 3.15
N PRO A 306 15.02 2.48 2.95
CA PRO A 306 14.67 3.56 2.05
C PRO A 306 15.26 4.90 2.54
N ALA A 307 15.76 5.69 1.59
CA ALA A 307 15.88 7.14 1.73
C ALA A 307 14.47 7.78 1.70
N VAL A 308 14.40 9.10 1.49
CA VAL A 308 13.12 9.79 1.31
C VAL A 308 12.49 9.33 -0.02
N MET A 309 11.32 8.70 0.07
CA MET A 309 10.58 8.18 -1.09
C MET A 309 9.38 9.09 -1.40
N ASP A 310 9.03 9.19 -2.68
CA ASP A 310 7.86 9.91 -3.15
C ASP A 310 6.58 9.12 -2.85
N THR A 311 6.17 9.08 -1.59
CA THR A 311 4.94 8.40 -1.17
C THR A 311 3.93 9.40 -0.59
N PRO A 312 2.66 9.00 -0.49
CA PRO A 312 1.64 9.80 0.19
C PRO A 312 1.90 10.05 1.69
N GLY A 313 2.90 9.40 2.32
CA GLY A 313 3.09 9.45 3.78
C GLY A 313 3.26 10.85 4.38
N PHE A 314 3.92 11.77 3.69
CA PHE A 314 4.04 13.17 4.15
C PHE A 314 2.74 13.97 4.05
N ARG A 315 1.83 13.56 3.16
CA ARG A 315 0.50 14.15 3.01
C ARG A 315 -0.47 13.58 4.05
N ASP A 316 -0.41 12.27 4.27
CA ASP A 316 -1.41 11.56 5.07
C ASP A 316 -1.03 11.38 6.54
N GLY A 317 0.25 11.55 6.90
CA GLY A 317 0.72 11.40 8.28
C GLY A 317 0.19 12.47 9.22
N GLY A 318 0.28 12.22 10.52
CA GLY A 318 -0.04 13.19 11.55
C GLY A 318 0.84 14.45 11.43
N ASN A 319 0.19 15.61 11.37
CA ASN A 319 0.85 16.90 11.31
C ASN A 319 0.42 17.74 12.50
N TYR A 320 1.32 17.93 13.46
CA TYR A 320 1.14 18.75 14.65
C TYR A 320 2.04 19.99 14.61
N THR A 321 2.65 20.31 13.46
CA THR A 321 3.60 21.44 13.34
C THR A 321 2.93 22.80 13.16
N GLY A 322 1.64 22.83 12.79
CA GLY A 322 0.95 24.05 12.34
C GLY A 322 1.38 24.54 10.95
N HIS A 323 2.25 23.81 10.26
CA HIS A 323 2.81 24.17 8.96
C HIS A 323 2.68 23.02 7.96
N ALA A 324 2.63 23.33 6.66
CA ALA A 324 2.56 22.33 5.61
C ALA A 324 3.86 21.50 5.58
N LEU A 325 3.73 20.18 5.63
CA LEU A 325 4.86 19.27 5.54
C LEU A 325 5.27 19.04 4.10
N LYS A 326 6.58 18.98 3.86
CA LYS A 326 7.16 18.58 2.58
C LYS A 326 8.32 17.60 2.81
N PRO A 327 8.42 16.53 2.01
CA PRO A 327 9.58 15.64 2.08
C PRO A 327 10.88 16.42 1.78
N PRO A 328 11.94 16.24 2.58
CA PRO A 328 13.23 16.82 2.28
C PRO A 328 13.87 16.08 1.09
N GLY A 329 14.45 16.84 0.16
CA GLY A 329 15.18 16.26 -0.98
C GLY A 329 16.51 15.61 -0.58
N PRO A 330 17.05 14.69 -1.39
CA PRO A 330 16.50 14.18 -2.64
C PRO A 330 15.39 13.14 -2.43
N ILE A 331 14.37 13.18 -3.29
CA ILE A 331 13.18 12.31 -3.23
C ILE A 331 13.28 11.24 -4.32
N TYR A 332 13.14 9.98 -3.94
CA TYR A 332 13.31 8.83 -4.84
C TYR A 332 11.99 8.15 -5.18
N ASP A 333 12.02 7.36 -6.26
CA ASP A 333 10.90 6.54 -6.70
C ASP A 333 10.64 5.36 -5.72
N PRO A 334 9.42 5.20 -5.17
CA PRO A 334 9.06 4.05 -4.34
C PRO A 334 9.27 2.70 -5.01
N GLU A 335 9.19 2.61 -6.35
CA GLU A 335 9.43 1.40 -7.13
C GLU A 335 10.85 0.85 -6.92
N LEU A 336 11.82 1.70 -6.57
CA LEU A 336 13.17 1.25 -6.25
C LEU A 336 13.20 0.40 -4.98
N VAL A 337 12.34 0.70 -4.00
CA VAL A 337 12.20 -0.08 -2.78
C VAL A 337 11.50 -1.40 -3.08
N ALA A 338 10.42 -1.36 -3.85
CA ALA A 338 9.70 -2.57 -4.29
C ALA A 338 10.64 -3.55 -5.03
N LYS A 339 11.46 -3.06 -5.96
CA LYS A 339 12.47 -3.86 -6.66
C LYS A 339 13.52 -4.43 -5.71
N ALA A 340 13.93 -3.66 -4.69
CA ALA A 340 14.87 -4.15 -3.68
C ALA A 340 14.27 -5.27 -2.82
N MET A 341 12.99 -5.15 -2.43
CA MET A 341 12.27 -6.20 -1.71
C MET A 341 12.16 -7.49 -2.53
N VAL A 342 11.78 -7.40 -3.80
CA VAL A 342 11.72 -8.54 -4.71
C VAL A 342 13.11 -9.17 -4.90
N ALA A 343 14.15 -8.36 -5.11
CA ALA A 343 15.52 -8.86 -5.24
C ALA A 343 15.97 -9.58 -3.97
N CYS A 344 15.60 -9.06 -2.80
CA CYS A 344 15.87 -9.68 -1.50
C CYS A 344 15.11 -11.00 -1.31
N ALA A 345 13.85 -11.07 -1.74
CA ALA A 345 13.08 -12.31 -1.71
C ALA A 345 13.66 -13.41 -2.62
N ILE A 346 14.28 -13.04 -3.75
CA ILE A 346 14.93 -13.99 -4.66
C ILE A 346 16.33 -14.39 -4.16
N SER A 347 17.09 -13.41 -3.68
CA SER A 347 18.46 -13.58 -3.19
C SER A 347 18.62 -12.80 -1.89
N PRO A 348 18.36 -13.44 -0.74
CA PRO A 348 18.36 -12.79 0.56
C PRO A 348 19.67 -12.10 0.88
N ARG A 349 19.55 -10.83 1.31
CA ARG A 349 20.66 -10.03 1.84
C ARG A 349 20.24 -9.47 3.18
N ALA A 350 21.12 -9.55 4.17
CA ALA A 350 20.83 -9.05 5.51
C ALA A 350 20.39 -7.58 5.47
N SER A 351 21.09 -6.73 4.71
CA SER A 351 20.83 -5.30 4.66
C SER A 351 20.91 -4.73 3.24
N THR A 352 19.93 -3.91 2.87
CA THR A 352 19.89 -3.21 1.58
C THR A 352 19.48 -1.75 1.74
N THR A 353 20.36 -0.82 1.37
CA THR A 353 20.05 0.63 1.34
C THR A 353 19.62 1.08 -0.05
N VAL A 354 18.49 1.78 -0.13
CA VAL A 354 17.89 2.31 -1.36
C VAL A 354 17.93 3.83 -1.36
N GLY A 355 18.67 4.40 -2.32
CA GLY A 355 18.93 5.85 -2.41
C GLY A 355 20.36 6.22 -1.99
N ALA A 356 21.03 7.05 -2.79
CA ALA A 356 22.44 7.42 -2.54
C ALA A 356 22.60 8.32 -1.30
N SER A 357 21.62 9.18 -1.03
CA SER A 357 21.63 10.05 0.16
C SER A 357 21.60 9.24 1.46
N ALA A 358 20.89 8.10 1.50
CA ALA A 358 20.86 7.25 2.68
C ALA A 358 22.24 6.67 3.03
N ARG A 359 23.05 6.31 2.02
CA ARG A 359 24.42 5.82 2.23
C ARG A 359 25.36 6.92 2.75
N LEU A 360 25.21 8.14 2.25
CA LEU A 360 26.04 9.27 2.68
C LEU A 360 25.66 9.75 4.09
N ALA A 361 24.37 9.86 4.38
CA ALA A 361 23.89 10.25 5.71
C ALA A 361 24.25 9.21 6.78
N HIS A 362 24.27 7.92 6.44
CA HIS A 362 24.84 6.89 7.31
C HIS A 362 26.29 7.15 7.70
N LEU A 363 27.12 7.47 6.70
CA LEU A 363 28.54 7.71 6.95
C LEU A 363 28.73 9.01 7.75
N ALA A 364 27.94 10.03 7.43
CA ALA A 364 28.00 11.33 8.10
C ALA A 364 27.58 11.27 9.57
N SER A 365 26.64 10.39 9.94
CA SER A 365 26.17 10.28 11.33
C SER A 365 27.27 9.86 12.30
N TYR A 366 28.27 9.11 11.84
CA TYR A 366 29.43 8.73 12.64
C TYR A 366 30.51 9.80 12.74
N LEU A 367 30.52 10.77 11.82
CA LEU A 367 31.67 11.66 11.61
C LEU A 367 31.40 13.12 12.02
N VAL A 368 30.15 13.50 12.28
CA VAL A 368 29.76 14.90 12.54
C VAL A 368 29.21 15.05 13.97
N PRO A 369 30.04 15.48 14.94
CA PRO A 369 29.56 15.87 16.27
C PRO A 369 28.55 17.01 16.17
N GLY A 370 27.44 16.95 16.92
CA GLY A 370 26.41 18.00 16.93
C GLY A 370 25.41 17.94 15.78
N LEU A 371 25.43 16.89 14.95
CA LEU A 371 24.47 16.67 13.86
C LEU A 371 22.99 16.76 14.30
N PRO A 372 22.57 16.26 15.48
CA PRO A 372 21.19 16.41 15.93
C PRO A 372 20.76 17.87 16.10
N GLY A 373 21.64 18.72 16.65
CA GLY A 373 21.37 20.15 16.84
C GLY A 373 21.25 20.89 15.51
N LEU A 374 22.13 20.61 14.56
CA LEU A 374 22.07 21.18 13.21
C LEU A 374 20.81 20.73 12.46
N SER A 375 20.49 19.43 12.51
CA SER A 375 19.27 18.86 11.92
C SER A 375 18.01 19.51 12.50
N GLY A 376 17.98 19.72 13.82
CA GLY A 376 16.87 20.37 14.51
C GLY A 376 16.69 21.82 14.07
N TRP A 377 17.80 22.56 13.97
CA TRP A 377 17.79 23.94 13.48
C TRP A 377 17.32 24.03 12.02
N LEU A 378 17.82 23.17 11.13
CA LEU A 378 17.40 23.12 9.72
C LEU A 378 15.92 22.76 9.57
N THR A 379 15.44 21.79 10.35
CA THR A 379 14.03 21.37 10.32
C THR A 379 13.13 22.51 10.78
N ARG A 380 13.47 23.19 11.89
CA ARG A 380 12.74 24.37 12.37
C ARG A 380 12.71 25.48 11.30
N TRP A 381 13.87 25.82 10.75
CA TRP A 381 14.01 26.83 9.70
C TRP A 381 13.15 26.56 8.47
N GLY A 382 12.98 25.29 8.10
CA GLY A 382 12.13 24.86 6.99
C GLY A 382 10.64 24.91 7.32
N LEU A 383 10.24 24.51 8.52
CA LEU A 383 8.86 24.61 9.00
C LEU A 383 8.40 26.06 9.07
N ASP A 384 9.20 26.96 9.65
CA ASP A 384 8.90 28.39 9.79
C ASP A 384 8.72 29.10 8.42
N ARG A 385 9.22 28.51 7.33
CA ARG A 385 9.08 29.02 5.95
C ARG A 385 7.95 28.36 5.17
N SER A 386 7.36 27.31 5.71
CA SER A 386 6.28 26.60 5.06
C SER A 386 4.96 27.33 5.31
N PRO A 387 3.99 27.27 4.38
CA PRO A 387 2.67 27.83 4.63
C PRO A 387 2.03 27.22 5.87
N GLY A 388 1.19 27.98 6.57
CA GLY A 388 0.40 27.43 7.67
C GLY A 388 -0.51 26.29 7.19
N ALA A 389 -0.66 25.27 8.03
CA ALA A 389 -1.56 24.15 7.78
C ALA A 389 -2.29 23.77 9.06
N GLN A 390 -3.51 23.27 8.92
CA GLN A 390 -4.26 22.78 10.07
C GLN A 390 -3.57 21.54 10.66
N GLN A 391 -3.48 21.49 11.98
CA GLN A 391 -3.00 20.30 12.66
C GLN A 391 -4.00 19.14 12.50
N SER A 392 -3.49 17.92 12.37
CA SER A 392 -4.30 16.72 12.17
C SER A 392 -3.57 15.48 12.67
N SER A 393 -4.34 14.50 13.15
CA SER A 393 -3.83 13.14 13.41
C SER A 393 -3.57 12.36 12.13
N GLY A 394 -3.99 12.87 10.96
CA GLY A 394 -3.80 12.23 9.68
C GLY A 394 -4.29 10.78 9.72
N ASN A 395 -3.42 9.86 9.33
CA ASN A 395 -3.71 8.44 9.24
C ASN A 395 -3.29 7.63 10.48
N LEU A 396 -3.03 8.27 11.63
CA LEU A 396 -2.54 7.56 12.81
C LEU A 396 -3.56 6.53 13.31
N PHE A 397 -4.82 6.95 13.46
CA PHE A 397 -5.87 6.13 14.05
C PHE A 397 -6.79 5.51 12.99
N GLU A 398 -7.14 6.27 11.96
CA GLU A 398 -8.03 5.84 10.88
C GLU A 398 -7.30 5.79 9.53
N PRO A 399 -7.81 5.03 8.55
CA PRO A 399 -7.38 5.13 7.16
C PRO A 399 -7.44 6.58 6.63
N PRO A 400 -6.49 6.99 5.77
CA PRO A 400 -6.57 8.28 5.10
C PRO A 400 -7.81 8.37 4.21
N SER A 401 -8.44 9.53 4.14
CA SER A 401 -9.51 9.77 3.17
C SER A 401 -8.98 9.93 1.74
N GLY A 402 -9.81 9.57 0.75
CA GLY A 402 -9.53 9.76 -0.66
C GLY A 402 -8.71 8.64 -1.31
N ARG A 403 -8.47 8.77 -2.63
CA ARG A 403 -7.83 7.73 -3.42
C ARG A 403 -6.38 7.49 -2.98
N ARG A 404 -6.02 6.22 -2.86
CA ARG A 404 -4.66 5.78 -2.53
C ARG A 404 -3.81 5.62 -3.79
N SER A 405 -2.51 5.81 -3.65
CA SER A 405 -1.56 5.74 -4.76
C SER A 405 -0.20 5.24 -4.27
N ILE A 406 0.63 4.79 -5.21
CA ILE A 406 2.05 4.52 -4.96
C ILE A 406 2.78 5.84 -4.72
N GLU A 407 2.54 6.84 -5.56
CA GLU A 407 3.27 8.10 -5.56
C GLU A 407 2.57 9.17 -4.70
N GLY A 408 3.36 10.02 -4.04
CA GLY A 408 2.86 11.17 -3.29
C GLY A 408 2.70 12.45 -4.12
N GLY A 409 3.26 12.48 -5.33
CA GLY A 409 3.26 13.64 -6.21
C GLY A 409 4.33 14.68 -5.84
N TRP A 410 5.39 14.26 -5.14
CA TRP A 410 6.45 15.16 -4.65
C TRP A 410 7.63 15.29 -5.59
N ARG A 411 7.86 14.32 -6.48
CA ARG A 411 8.95 14.41 -7.47
C ARG A 411 8.57 15.35 -8.60
N THR A 412 9.52 16.21 -8.97
CA THR A 412 9.47 17.00 -10.20
C THR A 412 10.44 16.41 -11.23
N PRO A 413 10.26 16.67 -12.55
CA PRO A 413 11.19 16.20 -13.58
C PRO A 413 12.65 16.62 -13.36
N LYS A 414 12.90 17.71 -12.61
CA LYS A 414 14.24 18.21 -12.24
C LYS A 414 14.96 17.35 -11.19
N ASP A 415 14.22 16.56 -10.41
CA ASP A 415 14.77 15.65 -9.39
C ASP A 415 15.44 14.40 -10.00
N ARG A 416 15.41 14.25 -11.33
CA ARG A 416 16.08 13.18 -12.09
C ARG A 416 17.61 13.32 -12.18
N THR A 417 18.19 14.38 -11.60
CA THR A 417 19.65 14.60 -11.60
C THR A 417 20.21 14.66 -10.17
N PRO A 418 20.91 13.60 -9.67
CA PRO A 418 21.35 13.50 -8.28
C PRO A 418 22.65 14.30 -7.99
N MET A 419 22.93 15.37 -8.73
CA MET A 419 24.30 15.89 -8.83
C MET A 419 24.63 17.07 -7.89
N LEU A 420 23.64 17.84 -7.43
CA LEU A 420 23.91 19.11 -6.71
C LEU A 420 23.99 18.98 -5.19
N LEU A 421 23.22 18.08 -4.55
CA LEU A 421 23.25 17.89 -3.09
C LEU A 421 24.50 17.15 -2.59
N SER A 422 25.08 16.29 -3.44
CA SER A 422 26.38 15.64 -3.20
C SER A 422 27.50 16.67 -2.98
N ALA A 423 27.46 17.80 -3.69
CA ALA A 423 28.44 18.87 -3.58
C ALA A 423 28.30 19.68 -2.28
N ALA A 424 27.09 19.84 -1.74
CA ALA A 424 26.86 20.55 -0.48
C ALA A 424 27.36 19.74 0.74
N VAL A 425 27.16 18.42 0.73
CA VAL A 425 27.69 17.52 1.77
C VAL A 425 29.22 17.43 1.69
N ILE A 426 29.80 17.34 0.48
CA ILE A 426 31.26 17.41 0.29
C ILE A 426 31.80 18.77 0.74
N GLY A 427 31.10 19.87 0.45
CA GLY A 427 31.47 21.23 0.88
C GLY A 427 31.45 21.40 2.39
N LEU A 428 30.46 20.84 3.08
CA LEU A 428 30.38 20.84 4.55
C LEU A 428 31.48 19.97 5.18
N LEU A 429 31.78 18.80 4.60
CA LEU A 429 32.89 17.95 5.06
C LEU A 429 34.25 18.61 4.83
N ALA A 430 34.47 19.25 3.67
CA ALA A 430 35.69 19.99 3.38
C ALA A 430 35.85 21.23 4.28
N GLY A 431 34.77 21.98 4.50
CA GLY A 431 34.75 23.12 5.42
C GLY A 431 35.06 22.72 6.87
N PHE A 432 34.55 21.57 7.32
CA PHE A 432 34.85 21.03 8.65
C PHE A 432 36.32 20.57 8.77
N VAL A 433 36.87 19.88 7.77
CA VAL A 433 38.29 19.48 7.77
C VAL A 433 39.22 20.70 7.79
N ILE A 434 38.91 21.75 7.02
CA ILE A 434 39.71 22.98 6.96
C ILE A 434 39.64 23.73 8.30
N THR A 435 38.45 23.92 8.87
CA THR A 435 38.29 24.64 10.15
C THR A 435 38.91 23.87 11.31
N HIS A 436 38.85 22.54 11.31
CA HIS A 436 39.47 21.71 12.33
C HIS A 436 41.01 21.64 12.18
N ALA A 437 41.53 21.65 10.96
CA ALA A 437 42.97 21.72 10.69
C ALA A 437 43.57 23.09 11.08
N GLN A 438 42.81 24.17 10.92
CA GLN A 438 43.23 25.52 11.32
C GLN A 438 43.22 25.71 12.85
N ARG A 439 42.29 25.08 13.57
CA ARG A 439 42.25 25.12 15.05
C ARG A 439 43.36 24.31 15.73
N ARG A 440 44.00 23.37 15.03
CA ARG A 440 45.15 22.59 15.56
C ARG A 440 46.52 23.22 15.25
N ARG A 441 46.56 24.29 14.45
CA ARG A 441 47.79 25.04 14.10
C ARG A 441 47.95 26.36 14.86
N ARG A 442 46.95 26.72 15.67
CA ARG A 442 47.04 27.76 16.71
C ARG A 442 47.16 27.06 18.04
#